data_AF-A0A6H2NKI5-F1
#
_entry.id   AF-A0A6H2NKI5-F1
#
_cell.length_a   1.000
_cell.length_b   1.000
_cell.length_c   1.000
_cell.angle_alpha   90.00
_cell.angle_beta   90.00
_cell.angle_gamma   90.00
#
_symmetry.space_group_name_H-M   'P 1'
#
loop_
_entity.id
_entity.type
_entity.pdbx_description
1 polymer ?
#
loop_
_entity_poly.entity_id
_entity_poly.type
_entity_poly.pdbx_seq_one_letter_code
_entity_poly.pdbx_strand_id
1 'polypeptide(L)' 'MSALTKYFTSAPIMATFTLVILSVVMIVLNHLFPGLQYGTYFH' A
#
# COMPACT_ATOMS: atom_id res chain seq x y z
N MET A 1 25.83 10.02 1.32
CA MET A 1 24.53 9.61 1.90
C MET A 1 24.70 9.47 3.41
N SER A 2 23.83 10.11 4.20
CA SER A 2 23.83 9.96 5.67
C SER A 2 23.44 8.52 6.06
N ALA A 3 23.98 8.01 7.17
CA ALA A 3 23.66 6.68 7.70
C ALA A 3 22.15 6.51 7.94
N LEU A 4 21.47 7.58 8.36
CA LEU A 4 20.03 7.64 8.51
C LEU A 4 19.28 7.38 7.20
N THR A 5 19.68 8.04 6.11
CA THR A 5 19.06 7.84 4.80
C THR A 5 19.25 6.40 4.34
N LYS A 6 20.44 5.83 4.55
CA LYS A 6 20.76 4.44 4.17
C LYS A 6 19.90 3.42 4.93
N TYR A 7 19.60 3.70 6.20
CA TYR A 7 18.68 2.91 7.02
C TYR A 7 17.24 2.97 6.47
N PHE A 8 16.71 4.17 6.20
CA PHE A 8 15.36 4.30 5.65
C PHE A 8 15.21 3.68 4.27
N THR A 9 16.25 3.72 3.43
CA THR A 9 16.25 3.05 2.12
C THR A 9 16.55 1.55 2.20
N SER A 10 16.73 0.98 3.40
CA SER A 10 16.96 -0.45 3.52
C SER A 10 15.71 -1.23 3.08
N ALA A 11 15.94 -2.37 2.42
CA ALA A 11 14.88 -3.22 1.89
C ALA A 11 13.73 -3.53 2.89
N PRO A 12 14.00 -3.93 4.15
CA PRO A 12 12.90 -4.22 5.08
C PRO A 12 12.08 -2.98 5.44
N ILE A 13 12.72 -1.82 5.59
CA ILE A 13 12.01 -0.57 5.96
C ILE A 13 11.17 -0.06 4.80
N MET A 14 11.72 -0.07 3.60
CA MET A 14 10.96 0.26 2.39
C MET A 14 9.78 -0.69 2.18
N ALA A 15 9.93 -1.99 2.50
CA ALA A 15 8.83 -2.94 2.45
C ALA A 15 7.72 -2.59 3.46
N THR A 16 8.07 -2.22 4.69
CA THR A 16 7.09 -1.74 5.68
C THR A 16 6.36 -0.49 5.19
N PHE A 17 7.08 0.50 4.67
CA PHE A 17 6.45 1.71 4.10
C PHE A 17 5.50 1.36 2.95
N THR A 18 5.90 0.45 2.07
CA THR A 18 5.07 -0.01 0.95
C THR A 18 3.78 -0.64 1.44
N LEU A 19 3.84 -1.51 2.46
CA LEU A 19 2.65 -2.14 3.03
C LEU A 19 1.68 -1.14 3.67
N VAL A 20 2.20 -0.13 4.35
CA VAL A 20 1.37 0.94 4.94
C VAL A 20 0.70 1.76 3.84
N ILE A 21 1.40 2.08 2.75
CA ILE A 21 0.81 2.79 1.61
C ILE A 21 -0.28 1.94 0.95
N LEU A 22 -0.01 0.65 0.70
CA LEU A 22 -0.97 -0.27 0.11
C LEU A 22 -2.23 -0.43 0.97
N SER A 23 -2.10 -0.48 2.30
CA SER A 23 -3.27 -0.61 3.17
C SER A 23 -4.19 0.60 3.06
N VAL A 24 -3.64 1.81 2.99
CA VAL A 24 -4.42 3.04 2.77
C VAL A 24 -5.14 3.00 1.41
N VAL A 25 -4.44 2.59 0.35
CA VAL A 25 -5.05 2.46 -0.98
C VAL A 25 -6.20 1.46 -0.96
N MET A 26 -6.02 0.29 -0.33
CA MET A 26 -7.07 -0.73 -0.22
C MET A 26 -8.29 -0.22 0.56
N ILE A 27 -8.08 0.53 1.65
CA ILE A 27 -9.16 1.14 2.43
C ILE A 27 -9.94 2.16 1.58
N VAL A 28 -9.23 3.05 0.90
CA VAL A 28 -9.86 4.08 0.05
C VAL A 28 -10.62 3.43 -1.10
N LEU A 29 -10.03 2.43 -1.74
CA LEU A 29 -10.68 1.72 -2.84
C LEU A 29 -11.94 0.98 -2.36
N ASN A 30 -11.89 0.38 -1.16
CA ASN A 30 -13.05 -0.25 -0.54
C ASN A 30 -14.14 0.78 -0.17
N HIS A 31 -13.76 1.98 0.26
CA HIS A 31 -14.72 3.03 0.59
C HIS A 31 -15.41 3.61 -0.66
N LEU A 32 -14.63 3.91 -1.70
CA LEU A 32 -15.15 4.45 -2.95
C LEU A 32 -15.91 3.41 -3.77
N PHE A 33 -15.47 2.15 -3.68
CA PHE A 33 -16.02 1.08 -4.47
C PHE A 33 -16.15 -0.24 -3.70
N PRO A 34 -17.08 -0.31 -2.73
CA PRO A 34 -17.25 -1.48 -1.88
C PRO A 34 -17.61 -2.76 -2.65
N GLY A 35 -18.20 -2.64 -3.85
CA GLY A 35 -18.58 -3.78 -4.69
C GLY A 35 -17.44 -4.42 -5.48
N LEU A 36 -16.31 -3.72 -5.64
CA LEU A 36 -15.21 -4.14 -6.52
C LEU A 36 -14.36 -5.29 -5.96
N GLN A 37 -14.65 -5.74 -4.74
CA GLN A 37 -13.91 -6.81 -4.09
C GLN A 37 -14.24 -8.21 -4.63
N TYR A 38 -15.41 -8.45 -5.24
CA TYR A 38 -15.86 -9.84 -5.53
C TYR A 38 -16.70 -10.00 -6.82
N GLY A 39 -16.17 -9.56 -7.96
CA GLY A 39 -16.69 -10.01 -9.28
C GLY A 39 -17.77 -9.15 -9.93
N THR A 40 -18.05 -7.94 -9.43
CA THR A 40 -19.07 -7.05 -10.03
C THR A 40 -18.58 -6.21 -11.22
N TYR A 41 -17.33 -6.41 -11.69
CA TYR A 41 -16.78 -5.68 -12.85
C TYR A 41 -17.15 -6.29 -14.20
N PHE A 42 -17.53 -7.56 -14.23
CA PHE A 42 -17.83 -8.30 -15.46
C PHE A 42 -19.18 -8.98 -15.28
N HIS A 43 -20.25 -8.28 -15.61
CA HIS A 43 -21.54 -8.90 -15.95
C HIS A 43 -21.97 -8.39 -17.32
#